data_AF-A0A0E3KNS5-F1
#
_entry.id   AF-A0A0E3KNS5-F1
#
_cell.length_a   1.000
_cell.length_b   1.000
_cell.length_c   1.000
_cell.angle_alpha   90.00
_cell.angle_beta   90.00
_cell.angle_gamma   90.00
#
_symmetry.space_group_name_H-M   'P 1'
#
loop_
_entity.id
_entity.type
_entity.pdbx_description
1 polymer ?
#
loop_
_entity_poly.entity_id
_entity_poly.type
_entity_poly.pdbx_seq_one_letter_code
_entity_poly.pdbx_strand_id
1 'polypeptide(L)'
;MKKLDNCRYSQVPENPTAGGDKEEVLVISHCLLNPIVRVKGVKPARPIDTWGANVIQLPCPEAMFFGMRRREITKDQLDHPAYRRFCREIFTHIADLLEDLSARGANIKIVGVPKSPSCGVKITSVGGEPGKVKEFHHRHEPEPGVFMEEIMKELKKRNVKFEIEDAGK
;
A
#
# COMPACT_ATOMS: atom_id res chain seq x y z
N MET A 1 -12.16 28.33 -24.28
CA MET A 1 -12.19 26.85 -24.39
C MET A 1 -11.01 26.39 -25.22
N LYS A 2 -9.98 25.79 -24.59
CA LYS A 2 -8.88 25.15 -25.33
C LYS A 2 -9.38 23.80 -25.84
N LYS A 3 -9.11 23.51 -27.11
CA LYS A 3 -9.46 22.25 -27.78
C LYS A 3 -8.76 21.09 -27.08
N LEU A 4 -9.53 20.04 -26.76
CA LEU A 4 -9.00 18.76 -26.30
C LEU A 4 -8.45 18.03 -27.54
N ASP A 5 -7.15 18.09 -27.74
CA ASP A 5 -6.48 17.41 -28.84
C ASP A 5 -6.26 15.92 -28.52
N ASN A 6 -6.85 15.06 -29.36
CA ASN A 6 -6.56 13.66 -29.66
C ASN A 6 -5.89 12.78 -28.57
N CYS A 7 -6.71 12.18 -27.71
CA CYS A 7 -6.33 10.95 -27.01
C CYS A 7 -6.38 9.78 -28.01
N ARG A 8 -5.22 9.20 -28.35
CA ARG A 8 -5.15 7.95 -29.13
C ARG A 8 -5.33 6.77 -28.18
N TYR A 9 -6.47 6.09 -28.28
CA TYR A 9 -6.68 4.81 -27.63
C TYR A 9 -5.87 3.73 -28.35
N SER A 10 -4.90 3.11 -27.68
CA SER A 10 -4.30 1.87 -28.13
C SER A 10 -5.27 0.73 -27.86
N GLN A 11 -5.52 -0.13 -28.85
CA GLN A 11 -6.31 -1.35 -28.65
C GLN A 11 -5.60 -2.25 -27.63
N VAL A 12 -6.32 -2.58 -26.56
CA VAL A 12 -5.88 -3.56 -25.56
C VAL A 12 -5.97 -4.94 -26.22
N PRO A 13 -4.93 -5.79 -26.15
CA PRO A 13 -5.03 -7.15 -26.66
C PRO A 13 -6.18 -7.88 -25.97
N GLU A 14 -7.08 -8.47 -26.75
CA GLU A 14 -8.08 -9.39 -26.24
C GLU A 14 -7.37 -10.69 -25.85
N ASN A 15 -7.22 -10.89 -24.54
CA ASN A 15 -7.64 -12.13 -23.88
C ASN A 15 -7.34 -12.07 -22.39
N PRO A 16 -8.38 -12.22 -21.56
CA PRO A 16 -8.22 -12.92 -20.30
C PRO A 16 -9.20 -14.11 -20.29
N THR A 17 -8.65 -15.32 -20.33
CA THR A 17 -9.37 -16.49 -19.86
C THR A 17 -9.52 -16.36 -18.34
N ALA A 18 -10.60 -15.71 -17.89
CA ALA A 18 -11.00 -15.75 -16.48
C ALA A 18 -11.81 -17.03 -16.26
N GLY A 19 -11.26 -17.95 -15.45
CA GLY A 19 -11.99 -19.15 -15.04
C GLY A 19 -11.08 -20.26 -14.47
N GLY A 20 -11.17 -20.47 -13.16
CA GLY A 20 -10.64 -21.63 -12.42
C GLY A 20 -10.56 -21.35 -10.90
N ASP A 21 -10.66 -22.39 -10.06
CA ASP A 21 -10.74 -22.40 -8.59
C ASP A 21 -10.07 -21.25 -7.82
N LYS A 22 -10.76 -20.76 -6.75
CA LYS A 22 -10.38 -19.67 -5.83
C LYS A 22 -9.34 -18.70 -6.39
N GLU A 23 -9.80 -17.73 -7.16
CA GLU A 23 -8.96 -16.67 -7.72
C GLU A 23 -8.16 -15.95 -6.62
N GLU A 24 -6.83 -15.92 -6.75
CA GLU A 24 -5.96 -15.10 -5.89
C GLU A 24 -5.99 -13.64 -6.38
N VAL A 25 -6.10 -12.71 -5.43
CA VAL A 25 -6.01 -11.27 -5.66
C VAL A 25 -4.87 -10.69 -4.82
N LEU A 26 -3.87 -10.13 -5.52
CA LEU A 26 -2.74 -9.46 -4.90
C LEU A 26 -3.08 -8.00 -4.59
N VAL A 27 -3.06 -7.65 -3.32
CA VAL A 27 -3.29 -6.29 -2.83
C VAL A 27 -1.94 -5.65 -2.51
N ILE A 28 -1.44 -4.80 -3.39
CA ILE A 28 -0.02 -4.41 -3.43
C ILE A 28 0.17 -2.96 -2.98
N SER A 29 1.09 -2.73 -2.04
CA SER A 29 1.52 -1.38 -1.65
C SER A 29 2.05 -0.57 -2.83
N HIS A 30 1.60 0.68 -2.98
CA HIS A 30 1.83 1.51 -4.18
C HIS A 30 3.27 1.50 -4.72
N CYS A 31 4.28 1.66 -3.85
CA CYS A 31 5.66 1.82 -4.30
C CYS A 31 6.32 0.53 -4.82
N LEU A 32 5.66 -0.63 -4.68
CA LEU A 32 6.05 -1.88 -5.33
C LEU A 32 5.61 -1.94 -6.80
N LEU A 33 4.69 -1.06 -7.22
CA LEU A 33 4.29 -0.91 -8.63
C LEU A 33 4.79 0.42 -9.21
N ASN A 34 4.96 1.44 -8.37
CA ASN A 34 5.43 2.76 -8.76
C ASN A 34 6.50 3.28 -7.78
N PRO A 35 7.77 2.87 -7.93
CA PRO A 35 8.85 3.22 -6.99
C PRO A 35 9.08 4.73 -6.82
N ILE A 36 8.66 5.55 -7.79
CA ILE A 36 8.88 7.01 -7.75
C ILE A 36 8.12 7.70 -6.61
N VAL A 37 7.09 7.05 -6.04
CA VAL A 37 6.32 7.62 -4.91
C VAL A 37 7.04 7.50 -3.56
N ARG A 38 8.10 6.67 -3.51
CA ARG A 38 8.91 6.51 -2.31
C ARG A 38 9.63 7.84 -2.01
N VAL A 39 9.89 8.11 -0.73
CA VAL A 39 10.63 9.32 -0.32
C VAL A 39 11.96 9.39 -1.09
N LYS A 40 12.38 10.59 -1.49
CA LYS A 40 13.63 10.76 -2.23
C LYS A 40 14.83 10.45 -1.33
N GLY A 41 15.90 9.90 -1.91
CA GLY A 41 17.15 9.62 -1.19
C GLY A 41 17.19 8.28 -0.44
N VAL A 42 16.08 7.53 -0.36
CA VAL A 42 16.10 6.15 0.16
C VAL A 42 16.18 5.13 -0.97
N LYS A 43 16.68 3.94 -0.65
CA LYS A 43 16.73 2.82 -1.59
C LYS A 43 15.34 2.55 -2.18
N PRO A 44 15.18 2.48 -3.51
CA PRO A 44 13.89 2.21 -4.12
C PRO A 44 13.36 0.84 -3.68
N ALA A 45 12.03 0.73 -3.60
CA ALA A 45 11.41 -0.58 -3.47
C ALA A 45 11.69 -1.37 -4.76
N ARG A 46 11.97 -2.67 -4.63
CA ARG A 46 12.07 -3.54 -5.81
C ARG A 46 10.65 -3.69 -6.36
N PRO A 47 10.41 -3.36 -7.64
CA PRO A 47 9.11 -3.61 -8.24
C PRO A 47 8.77 -5.09 -8.18
N ILE A 48 7.49 -5.39 -7.96
CA ILE A 48 6.96 -6.75 -8.10
C ILE A 48 6.45 -6.90 -9.53
N ASP A 49 6.78 -8.02 -10.16
CA ASP A 49 6.18 -8.38 -11.44
C ASP A 49 4.73 -8.84 -11.20
N THR A 50 3.81 -8.17 -11.87
CA THR A 50 2.38 -8.44 -11.78
C THR A 50 1.81 -9.01 -13.07
N TRP A 51 2.67 -9.41 -14.01
CA TRP A 51 2.23 -9.98 -15.28
C TRP A 51 1.36 -11.22 -15.04
N GLY A 52 0.11 -11.18 -15.53
CA GLY A 52 -0.86 -12.27 -15.38
C GLY A 52 -1.49 -12.41 -13.99
N ALA A 53 -1.20 -11.51 -13.04
CA ALA A 53 -1.82 -11.53 -11.71
C ALA A 53 -3.06 -10.63 -11.65
N ASN A 54 -4.05 -11.00 -10.83
CA ASN A 54 -5.13 -10.11 -10.44
C ASN A 54 -4.62 -9.16 -9.36
N VAL A 55 -4.55 -7.85 -9.65
CA VAL A 55 -3.94 -6.88 -8.75
C VAL A 55 -4.89 -5.77 -8.35
N ILE A 56 -4.94 -5.49 -7.05
CA ILE A 56 -5.48 -4.25 -6.49
C ILE A 56 -4.30 -3.45 -5.93
N GLN A 57 -4.09 -2.25 -6.46
CA GLN A 57 -3.08 -1.33 -5.94
C GLN A 57 -3.62 -0.59 -4.71
N LEU A 58 -2.92 -0.67 -3.59
CA LEU A 58 -3.16 0.19 -2.44
C LEU A 58 -2.64 1.61 -2.69
N PRO A 59 -3.30 2.65 -2.18
CA PRO A 59 -2.77 4.00 -2.19
C PRO A 59 -1.47 4.09 -1.36
N CYS A 60 -0.63 5.08 -1.66
CA CYS A 60 0.48 5.45 -0.79
C CYS A 60 0.00 6.47 0.26
N PRO A 61 -0.23 6.06 1.53
CA PRO A 61 -0.80 6.95 2.53
C PRO A 61 0.12 8.15 2.81
N GLU A 62 1.43 7.93 2.88
CA GLU A 62 2.41 8.99 3.12
C GLU A 62 2.47 10.01 1.98
N ALA A 63 2.38 9.56 0.72
CA ALA A 63 2.41 10.45 -0.44
C ALA A 63 1.12 11.26 -0.57
N MET A 64 -0.03 10.66 -0.25
CA MET A 64 -1.31 11.38 -0.24
C MET A 64 -1.41 12.38 0.91
N PHE A 65 -0.87 12.02 2.09
CA PHE A 65 -0.97 12.85 3.29
C PHE A 65 0.03 14.00 3.30
N PHE A 66 1.30 13.76 2.92
CA PHE A 66 2.36 14.78 2.94
C PHE A 66 2.77 15.31 1.57
N GLY A 67 2.34 14.67 0.49
CA GLY A 67 2.81 14.96 -0.85
C GLY A 67 4.20 14.37 -1.16
N MET A 68 4.68 14.69 -2.36
CA MET A 68 5.94 14.17 -2.90
C MET A 68 7.19 14.93 -2.43
N ARG A 69 7.03 16.04 -1.72
CA ARG A 69 8.13 16.86 -1.16
C ARG A 69 8.40 16.56 0.32
N ARG A 70 7.85 15.45 0.83
CA ARG A 70 8.01 15.03 2.23
C ARG A 70 9.45 14.62 2.56
N ARG A 71 9.80 14.70 3.84
CA ARG A 71 11.02 14.14 4.42
C ARG A 71 10.77 12.73 4.93
N GLU A 72 11.82 12.10 5.44
CA GLU A 72 11.75 10.88 6.22
C GLU A 72 10.80 11.03 7.40
N ILE A 73 10.07 9.97 7.69
CA ILE A 73 9.11 9.91 8.79
C ILE A 73 9.07 8.49 9.33
N THR A 74 8.81 8.35 10.62
CA THR A 74 8.71 7.07 11.33
C THR A 74 7.27 6.79 11.76
N LYS A 75 7.02 5.55 12.21
CA LYS A 75 5.73 5.14 12.74
C LYS A 75 5.31 6.03 13.92
N ASP A 76 6.19 6.34 14.86
CA ASP A 76 5.84 7.13 16.06
C ASP A 76 5.31 8.53 15.72
N GLN A 77 5.83 9.10 14.63
CA GLN A 77 5.39 10.41 14.13
C GLN A 77 4.06 10.33 13.36
N LEU A 78 3.78 9.18 12.76
CA LEU A 78 2.53 8.90 12.04
C LEU A 78 1.42 8.37 12.94
N ASP A 79 1.76 7.80 14.09
CA ASP A 79 0.80 7.17 14.99
C ASP A 79 0.06 8.21 15.82
N HIS A 80 -0.77 8.98 15.14
CA HIS A 80 -1.66 9.95 15.75
C HIS A 80 -3.08 9.83 15.18
N PRO A 81 -4.11 10.29 15.92
CA PRO A 81 -5.50 10.04 15.55
C PRO A 81 -5.91 10.53 14.17
N ALA A 82 -5.34 11.64 13.69
CA ALA A 82 -5.69 12.20 12.38
C ALA A 82 -5.15 11.36 11.23
N TYR A 83 -3.91 10.86 11.31
CA TYR A 83 -3.37 9.97 10.28
C TYR A 83 -4.06 8.61 10.28
N ARG A 84 -4.37 8.04 11.44
CA ARG A 84 -5.17 6.81 11.51
C ARG A 84 -6.57 6.95 10.90
N ARG A 85 -7.25 8.09 11.14
CA ARG A 85 -8.53 8.39 10.47
C ARG A 85 -8.37 8.43 8.95
N PHE A 86 -7.35 9.14 8.48
CA PHE A 86 -7.03 9.21 7.06
C PHE A 86 -6.74 7.84 6.45
N CYS A 87 -5.97 6.98 7.13
CA CYS A 87 -5.71 5.61 6.71
C CYS A 87 -7.00 4.78 6.53
N ARG A 88 -7.96 4.90 7.46
CA ARG A 88 -9.25 4.20 7.32
C ARG A 88 -10.06 4.74 6.14
N GLU A 89 -10.11 6.06 5.97
CA GLU A 89 -10.84 6.70 4.88
C GLU A 89 -10.34 6.22 3.51
N ILE A 90 -9.04 6.29 3.25
CA ILE A 90 -8.49 5.90 1.94
C ILE A 90 -8.58 4.39 1.64
N PHE A 91 -8.77 3.56 2.68
CA PHE A 91 -8.93 2.12 2.52
C PHE A 91 -10.39 1.68 2.38
N THR A 92 -11.36 2.52 2.74
CA THR A 92 -12.77 2.12 2.90
C THR A 92 -13.31 1.43 1.64
N HIS A 93 -13.16 2.06 0.47
CA HIS A 93 -13.66 1.48 -0.79
C HIS A 93 -12.91 0.23 -1.24
N ILE A 94 -11.63 0.10 -0.87
CA ILE A 94 -10.86 -1.11 -1.14
C ILE A 94 -11.35 -2.23 -0.22
N ALA A 95 -11.64 -1.93 1.05
CA ALA A 95 -12.19 -2.89 1.99
C ALA A 95 -13.55 -3.43 1.52
N ASP A 96 -14.43 -2.56 1.00
CA ASP A 96 -15.71 -2.95 0.41
C ASP A 96 -15.52 -3.95 -0.74
N LEU A 97 -14.60 -3.65 -1.66
CA LEU A 97 -14.27 -4.55 -2.77
C LEU A 97 -13.66 -5.89 -2.30
N LEU A 98 -12.76 -5.85 -1.32
CA LEU A 98 -12.12 -7.07 -0.80
C LEU A 98 -13.11 -7.96 -0.05
N GLU A 99 -14.11 -7.38 0.60
CA GLU A 99 -15.21 -8.11 1.23
C GLU A 99 -16.03 -8.87 0.18
N ASP A 100 -16.43 -8.21 -0.90
CA ASP A 100 -17.18 -8.84 -2.00
C ASP A 100 -16.36 -9.93 -2.71
N LEU A 101 -15.08 -9.68 -2.97
CA LEU A 101 -14.17 -10.67 -3.56
C LEU A 101 -14.01 -11.89 -2.64
N SER A 102 -13.84 -11.67 -1.34
CA SER A 102 -13.74 -12.74 -0.36
C SER A 102 -15.04 -13.55 -0.27
N ALA A 103 -16.20 -12.89 -0.31
CA ALA A 103 -17.52 -13.54 -0.32
C ALA A 103 -17.73 -14.41 -1.57
N ARG A 104 -17.13 -14.03 -2.71
CA ARG A 104 -17.09 -14.84 -3.94
C ARG A 104 -16.06 -15.97 -3.92
N GLY A 105 -15.28 -16.10 -2.84
CA GLY A 105 -14.30 -17.16 -2.67
C GLY A 105 -12.88 -16.83 -3.13
N ALA A 106 -12.58 -15.55 -3.42
CA ALA A 106 -11.22 -15.13 -3.78
C ALA A 106 -10.27 -15.22 -2.56
N ASN A 107 -9.01 -15.59 -2.81
CA ASN A 107 -7.96 -15.55 -1.82
C ASN A 107 -7.27 -14.17 -1.85
N ILE A 108 -7.33 -13.42 -0.75
CA ILE A 108 -6.73 -12.09 -0.68
C ILE A 108 -5.32 -12.19 -0.12
N LYS A 109 -4.32 -11.72 -0.87
CA LYS A 109 -2.92 -11.66 -0.44
C LYS A 109 -2.40 -10.24 -0.47
N ILE A 110 -2.06 -9.69 0.68
CA ILE A 110 -1.60 -8.31 0.85
C ILE A 110 -0.09 -8.25 0.91
N VAL A 111 0.52 -7.40 0.08
CA VAL A 111 1.98 -7.24 0.01
C VAL A 111 2.41 -5.85 0.45
N GLY A 112 3.12 -5.81 1.57
CA GLY A 112 3.68 -4.63 2.21
C GLY A 112 5.10 -4.30 1.79
N VAL A 113 5.57 -3.15 2.28
CA VAL A 113 6.90 -2.63 2.02
C VAL A 113 7.69 -2.67 3.33
N PRO A 114 8.65 -3.59 3.48
CA PRO A 114 9.38 -3.70 4.73
C PRO A 114 10.06 -2.39 5.11
N LYS A 115 10.04 -2.07 6.40
CA LYS A 115 10.58 -0.84 7.01
C LYS A 115 9.80 0.44 6.67
N SER A 116 8.69 0.37 5.93
CA SER A 116 7.82 1.53 5.77
C SER A 116 7.08 1.81 7.08
N PRO A 117 7.01 3.07 7.53
CA PRO A 117 6.27 3.47 8.73
C PRO A 117 4.75 3.28 8.59
N SER A 118 4.25 3.16 7.34
CA SER A 118 2.84 2.89 7.05
C SER A 118 2.59 1.50 6.50
N CYS A 119 3.38 1.07 5.51
CA CYS A 119 3.13 -0.13 4.71
C CYS A 119 3.97 -1.35 5.13
N GLY A 120 4.78 -1.25 6.19
CA GLY A 120 5.50 -2.41 6.73
C GLY A 120 4.56 -3.41 7.37
N VAL A 121 4.80 -4.71 7.17
CA VAL A 121 3.95 -5.78 7.73
C VAL A 121 4.62 -6.42 8.95
N LYS A 122 5.85 -6.91 8.79
CA LYS A 122 6.60 -7.60 9.86
C LYS A 122 7.62 -6.68 10.53
N ILE A 123 8.02 -5.60 9.85
CA ILE A 123 9.03 -4.68 10.34
C ILE A 123 8.74 -3.25 9.87
N THR A 124 8.87 -2.29 10.77
CA THR A 124 8.63 -0.86 10.49
C THR A 124 9.77 0.02 11.03
N SER A 125 9.84 1.26 10.57
CA SER A 125 10.81 2.25 11.05
C SER A 125 10.21 3.09 12.18
N VAL A 126 10.89 3.11 13.33
CA VAL A 126 10.52 3.87 14.53
C VAL A 126 11.65 4.81 14.95
N GLY A 127 11.36 5.77 15.83
CA GLY A 127 12.30 6.79 16.29
C GLY A 127 12.17 8.08 15.51
N GLY A 128 13.28 8.74 15.20
CA GLY A 128 13.29 10.08 14.61
C GLY A 128 13.18 11.15 15.69
N GLU A 129 14.22 11.94 15.85
CA GLU A 129 14.22 13.02 16.82
C GLU A 129 13.17 14.08 16.44
N PRO A 130 12.36 14.56 17.41
CA PRO A 130 11.44 15.65 17.14
C PRO A 130 12.21 16.95 16.87
N GLY A 131 11.63 17.80 16.03
CA GLY A 131 12.18 19.12 15.70
C GLY A 131 13.08 19.12 14.46
N LYS A 132 13.99 20.10 14.39
CA LYS A 132 14.86 20.31 13.22
C LYS A 132 16.14 19.51 13.39
N VAL A 133 16.27 18.43 12.62
CA VAL A 133 17.51 17.67 12.51
C VAL A 133 18.16 17.83 11.14
N LYS A 134 19.50 17.74 11.12
CA LYS A 134 20.29 17.66 9.88
C LYS A 134 20.28 16.25 9.31
N GLU A 135 20.41 15.26 10.18
CA GLU A 135 20.38 13.83 9.87
C GLU A 135 19.24 13.18 10.64
N PHE A 136 18.54 12.25 10.00
CA PHE A 136 17.35 11.63 10.55
C PHE A 136 17.66 10.20 11.02
N HIS A 137 17.75 10.02 12.34
CA HIS A 137 18.06 8.71 12.91
C HIS A 137 16.78 7.93 13.20
N HIS A 138 16.74 6.69 12.73
CA HIS A 138 15.64 5.76 13.00
C HIS A 138 16.21 4.37 13.23
N ARG A 139 15.41 3.53 13.87
CA ARG A 139 15.68 2.09 14.01
C ARG A 139 14.51 1.30 13.42
N HIS A 140 14.61 -0.02 13.45
CA HIS A 140 13.54 -0.88 12.97
C HIS A 140 13.03 -1.79 14.07
N GLU A 141 11.71 -1.93 14.16
CA GLU A 141 11.03 -2.78 15.15
C GLU A 141 10.14 -3.82 14.46
N PRO A 142 9.98 -5.02 15.05
CA PRO A 142 9.24 -6.13 14.47
C PRO A 142 7.70 -5.97 14.62
N GLU A 143 7.17 -4.89 14.06
CA GLU A 143 5.75 -4.54 14.11
C GLU A 143 5.25 -3.96 12.77
N PRO A 144 3.94 -3.99 12.51
CA PRO A 144 3.35 -3.37 11.33
C PRO A 144 3.40 -1.83 11.39
N GLY A 145 3.39 -1.22 10.21
CA GLY A 145 3.18 0.22 10.04
C GLY A 145 1.72 0.61 10.23
N VAL A 146 1.47 1.92 10.41
CA VAL A 146 0.15 2.44 10.80
C VAL A 146 -0.95 2.06 9.81
N PHE A 147 -0.68 2.11 8.50
CA PHE A 147 -1.69 1.79 7.50
C PHE A 147 -2.01 0.30 7.47
N MET A 148 -1.01 -0.58 7.59
CA MET A 148 -1.21 -2.02 7.66
C MET A 148 -1.98 -2.43 8.92
N GLU A 149 -1.75 -1.76 10.05
CA GLU A 149 -2.57 -1.98 11.24
C GLU A 149 -4.05 -1.69 11.01
N GLU A 150 -4.38 -0.54 10.39
CA GLU A 150 -5.76 -0.17 10.12
C GLU A 150 -6.40 -1.10 9.07
N ILE A 151 -5.67 -1.51 8.04
CA ILE A 151 -6.10 -2.53 7.07
C ILE A 151 -6.45 -3.84 7.78
N MET A 152 -5.53 -4.37 8.59
CA MET A 152 -5.76 -5.64 9.30
C MET A 152 -6.95 -5.57 10.25
N LYS A 153 -7.12 -4.46 10.96
CA LYS A 153 -8.29 -4.25 11.85
C LYS A 153 -9.59 -4.24 11.06
N GLU A 154 -9.63 -3.50 9.95
CA GLU A 154 -10.84 -3.35 9.13
C GLU A 154 -11.24 -4.68 8.46
N LEU A 155 -10.28 -5.41 7.87
CA LEU A 155 -10.55 -6.70 7.25
C LEU A 155 -10.97 -7.76 8.27
N LYS A 156 -10.33 -7.81 9.45
CA LYS A 156 -10.76 -8.70 10.55
C LYS A 156 -12.18 -8.38 11.02
N LYS A 157 -12.52 -7.10 11.17
CA LYS A 157 -13.86 -6.64 11.56
C LYS A 157 -14.94 -7.10 10.56
N ARG A 158 -14.60 -7.15 9.26
CA ARG A 158 -15.47 -7.62 8.17
C ARG A 158 -15.43 -9.14 7.96
N ASN A 159 -14.68 -9.88 8.77
CA ASN A 159 -14.44 -11.33 8.60
C ASN A 159 -13.84 -11.72 7.24
N VAL A 160 -13.09 -10.82 6.59
CA VAL A 160 -12.37 -11.11 5.35
C VAL A 160 -11.15 -11.97 5.68
N LYS A 161 -11.00 -13.10 4.98
CA LYS A 161 -9.80 -13.94 5.09
C LYS A 161 -8.70 -13.39 4.19
N PHE A 162 -7.52 -13.18 4.75
CA PHE A 162 -6.37 -12.65 4.01
C PHE A 162 -5.05 -13.24 4.51
N GLU A 163 -4.09 -13.29 3.60
CA GLU A 163 -2.67 -13.47 3.89
C GLU A 163 -1.96 -12.12 3.75
N ILE A 164 -0.88 -11.91 4.53
CA ILE A 164 -0.14 -10.64 4.49
C ILE A 164 1.36 -10.87 4.70
N GLU A 165 2.18 -10.25 3.86
CA GLU A 165 3.64 -10.36 3.93
C GLU A 165 4.36 -9.08 3.47
N ASP A 166 5.65 -8.98 3.81
CA ASP A 166 6.53 -7.95 3.26
C ASP A 166 7.13 -8.43 1.94
N ALA A 167 7.22 -7.55 0.95
CA ALA A 167 7.86 -7.84 -0.33
C ALA A 167 9.33 -8.28 -0.18
N GLY A 168 9.73 -9.28 -0.98
CA GLY A 168 11.11 -9.76 -1.06
C GLY A 168 11.53 -10.68 0.09
N LYS A 169 10.56 -11.31 0.76
CA LYS A 169 10.78 -12.49 1.60
C LYS A 169 10.40 -13.75 0.84
#